data_AF-A0AAD9UUL3-F1
#
_entry.id   AF-A0AAD9UUL3-F1
#
_cell.length_a   1.000
_cell.length_b   1.000
_cell.length_c   1.000
_cell.angle_alpha   90.00
_cell.angle_beta   90.00
_cell.angle_gamma   90.00
#
_symmetry.space_group_name_H-M   'P 1'
#
loop_
_entity.id
_entity.type
_entity.pdbx_description
1 polymer ?
#
loop_
_entity_poly.entity_id
_entity_poly.type
_entity_poly.pdbx_seq_one_letter_code
_entity_poly.pdbx_strand_id
1 'polypeptide(L)'
;MGIYSSSFDQPWLSSANPTSFCDSVYRKGAALDNCWGFIDGTVRPVCRPCLNQRVLYNGHKRVHAIKFQSVVAPNGLIANLFGPVEGRRHDSGMLAMFGLLPMLENYSVSSTGQPLCLYGDPAYPLRVHLQGPFKGAALTPQQEAFIVSMSKVRVSVEWVFGDIPEYFSFLDFKKDLKVGLSTIGKMYVICALLKNAHSCVYGSTTSTFFGIEPPSLKSYFV
;
A
#
# COMPACT_ATOMS: atom_id res chain seq x y z
N MET A 1 6.47 12.51 -16.65
CA MET A 1 5.00 12.66 -16.58
C MET A 1 4.63 12.32 -15.14
N GLY A 2 4.39 13.35 -14.32
CA GLY A 2 4.20 13.21 -12.88
C GLY A 2 2.97 12.35 -12.57
N ILE A 3 3.17 11.34 -11.74
CA ILE A 3 2.11 10.45 -11.26
C ILE A 3 1.43 11.22 -10.11
N TYR A 4 0.12 11.45 -10.22
CA TYR A 4 -0.73 12.24 -9.29
C TYR A 4 -0.79 11.74 -7.83
N SER A 5 0.06 10.81 -7.40
CA SER A 5 0.00 10.19 -6.07
C SER A 5 1.39 9.83 -5.52
N SER A 6 2.37 10.71 -5.68
CA SER A 6 3.69 10.54 -5.07
C SER A 6 3.88 11.31 -3.76
N SER A 7 2.98 12.23 -3.40
CA SER A 7 3.06 13.05 -2.18
C SER A 7 1.99 12.65 -1.16
N PHE A 8 2.33 12.74 0.12
CA PHE A 8 1.38 12.63 1.24
C PHE A 8 0.68 13.95 1.57
N ASP A 9 0.96 15.02 0.82
CA ASP A 9 0.34 16.33 0.97
C ASP A 9 -1.07 16.37 0.36
N GLN A 10 -1.94 15.52 0.89
CA GLN A 10 -3.35 15.44 0.52
C GLN A 10 -4.18 16.02 1.67
N PRO A 11 -5.20 16.87 1.42
CA PRO A 11 -5.99 17.49 2.50
C PRO A 11 -6.61 16.47 3.46
N TRP A 12 -7.03 15.32 2.93
CA TRP A 12 -7.60 14.22 3.69
C TRP A 12 -6.57 13.42 4.51
N LEU A 13 -5.27 13.64 4.30
CA LEU A 13 -4.17 13.06 5.09
C LEU A 13 -3.47 14.10 5.97
N SER A 14 -4.06 15.29 6.13
CA SER A 14 -3.55 16.32 7.05
C SER A 14 -3.38 15.82 8.48
N SER A 15 -2.50 16.47 9.26
CA SER A 15 -1.94 16.00 10.55
C SER A 15 -2.94 15.52 11.62
N ALA A 16 -4.21 15.93 11.55
CA ALA A 16 -5.25 15.44 12.46
C ALA A 16 -5.73 14.00 12.13
N ASN A 17 -5.66 13.60 10.87
CA ASN A 17 -6.19 12.31 10.40
C ASN A 17 -5.28 11.12 10.76
N PRO A 18 -3.93 11.21 10.65
CA PRO A 18 -3.04 10.14 11.08
C PRO A 18 -3.24 9.70 12.54
N THR A 19 -3.54 10.62 13.46
CA THR A 19 -3.83 10.24 14.86
C THR A 19 -5.13 9.45 14.99
N SER A 20 -6.20 9.85 14.29
CA SER A 20 -7.45 9.07 14.26
C SER A 20 -7.26 7.69 13.62
N PHE A 21 -6.39 7.60 12.62
CA PHE A 21 -6.01 6.34 11.98
C PHE A 21 -5.29 5.41 12.97
N CYS A 22 -4.30 5.93 13.70
CA CYS A 22 -3.61 5.20 14.77
C CYS A 22 -4.58 4.65 15.81
N ASP A 23 -5.46 5.49 16.33
CA ASP A 23 -6.47 5.10 17.32
C ASP A 23 -7.35 3.96 16.82
N SER A 24 -7.81 4.03 15.58
CA SER A 24 -8.66 3.00 15.00
C SER A 24 -7.90 1.68 14.80
N VAL A 25 -6.68 1.75 14.29
CA VAL A 25 -5.81 0.57 14.12
C VAL A 25 -5.58 -0.10 15.47
N TYR A 26 -5.26 0.69 16.50
CA TYR A 26 -5.09 0.20 17.87
C TYR A 26 -6.37 -0.44 18.44
N ARG A 27 -7.54 0.21 18.28
CA ARG A 27 -8.85 -0.33 18.70
C ARG A 27 -9.21 -1.66 18.03
N LYS A 28 -8.67 -1.97 16.84
CA LYS A 28 -8.85 -3.26 16.17
C LYS A 28 -7.92 -4.37 16.69
N GLY A 29 -7.12 -4.04 17.70
CA GLY A 29 -6.23 -4.96 18.41
C GLY A 29 -4.81 -4.95 17.90
N ALA A 30 -4.36 -3.92 17.18
CA ALA A 30 -2.96 -3.76 16.82
C ALA A 30 -2.10 -3.56 18.07
N ALA A 31 -0.89 -4.12 18.09
CA ALA A 31 0.04 -3.89 19.19
C ALA A 31 0.69 -2.51 19.15
N LEU A 32 0.76 -1.87 17.98
CA LEU A 32 1.27 -0.51 17.80
C LEU A 32 0.13 0.50 17.96
N ASP A 33 0.31 1.45 18.85
CA ASP A 33 -0.61 2.57 19.11
C ASP A 33 -0.33 3.79 18.21
N ASN A 34 0.78 3.79 17.47
CA ASN A 34 1.21 4.87 16.58
C ASN A 34 1.25 4.47 15.09
N CYS A 35 0.54 3.39 14.71
CA CYS A 35 0.50 2.90 13.33
C CYS A 35 -0.67 3.52 12.54
N TRP A 36 -0.38 4.42 11.60
CA TRP A 36 -1.43 5.14 10.86
C TRP A 36 -1.80 4.52 9.51
N GLY A 37 -1.05 3.52 9.04
CA GLY A 37 -1.31 2.89 7.75
C GLY A 37 -0.38 1.72 7.44
N PHE A 38 -0.61 1.09 6.30
CA PHE A 38 0.07 -0.13 5.89
C PHE A 38 0.76 0.06 4.55
N ILE A 39 1.98 -0.46 4.41
CA ILE A 39 2.71 -0.48 3.15
C ILE A 39 2.88 -1.90 2.66
N ASP A 40 2.57 -2.13 1.38
CA ASP A 40 2.80 -3.42 0.77
C ASP A 40 3.06 -3.31 -0.75
N GLY A 41 3.76 -4.31 -1.27
CA GLY A 41 4.01 -4.50 -2.69
C GLY A 41 2.94 -5.38 -3.32
N THR A 42 2.42 -5.00 -4.48
CA THR A 42 1.49 -5.82 -5.26
C THR A 42 2.12 -6.24 -6.58
N VAL A 43 1.93 -7.51 -6.93
CA VAL A 43 2.39 -8.10 -8.20
C VAL A 43 1.23 -8.08 -9.19
N ARG A 44 1.44 -7.53 -10.38
CA ARG A 44 0.45 -7.54 -11.47
C ARG A 44 0.95 -8.42 -12.61
N PRO A 45 0.38 -9.65 -12.76
CA PRO A 45 0.77 -10.56 -13.82
C PRO A 45 0.56 -9.95 -15.21
N VAL A 46 1.51 -10.17 -16.10
CA VAL A 46 1.47 -9.70 -17.49
C VAL A 46 1.69 -10.87 -18.45
N CYS A 47 1.31 -10.68 -19.71
CA CYS A 47 1.61 -11.63 -20.77
C CYS A 47 3.13 -11.90 -20.80
N ARG A 48 3.51 -13.15 -21.09
CA ARG A 48 4.93 -13.50 -21.23
C ARG A 48 5.50 -12.65 -22.38
N PRO A 49 6.47 -11.77 -22.10
CA PRO A 49 7.00 -10.89 -23.13
C PRO A 49 7.96 -11.68 -24.04
N CYS A 50 8.14 -11.25 -25.28
CA CYS A 50 9.15 -11.86 -26.16
C CYS A 50 10.56 -11.39 -25.76
N LEU A 51 10.71 -10.12 -25.39
CA LEU A 51 11.95 -9.48 -24.95
C LEU A 51 11.98 -9.30 -23.42
N ASN A 52 13.17 -9.22 -22.83
CA ASN A 52 13.36 -8.90 -21.40
C ASN A 52 12.59 -9.81 -20.41
N GLN A 53 12.32 -11.06 -20.78
CA GLN A 53 11.59 -12.04 -19.94
C GLN A 53 12.15 -12.14 -18.53
N ARG A 54 13.48 -12.27 -18.38
CA ARG A 54 14.15 -12.38 -17.07
C ARG A 54 13.95 -11.16 -16.18
N VAL A 55 13.77 -9.99 -16.78
CA VAL A 55 13.58 -8.73 -16.05
C VAL A 55 12.17 -8.66 -15.45
N LEU A 56 11.18 -9.16 -16.19
CA LEU A 56 9.79 -9.18 -15.75
C LEU A 56 9.40 -10.43 -14.96
N TYR A 57 10.23 -11.48 -14.96
CA TYR A 57 9.94 -12.70 -14.23
C TYR A 57 10.08 -12.51 -12.72
N ASN A 58 8.99 -12.67 -11.99
CA ASN A 58 8.96 -12.69 -10.54
C ASN A 58 9.19 -14.13 -10.06
N GLY A 59 10.35 -14.41 -9.45
CA GLY A 59 10.71 -15.75 -9.01
C GLY A 59 9.84 -16.30 -7.87
N HIS A 60 9.32 -15.42 -7.00
CA HIS A 60 8.49 -15.81 -5.87
C HIS A 60 7.08 -16.26 -6.32
N LYS A 61 6.42 -15.46 -7.18
CA LYS A 61 5.10 -15.77 -7.74
C LYS A 61 5.16 -16.67 -8.99
N ARG A 62 6.36 -16.93 -9.52
CA ARG A 62 6.62 -17.75 -10.72
C ARG A 62 5.85 -17.30 -11.97
N VAL A 63 5.70 -15.99 -12.13
CA VAL A 63 4.98 -15.36 -13.26
C VAL A 63 5.75 -14.15 -13.81
N HIS A 64 5.52 -13.80 -15.07
CA HIS A 64 5.93 -12.49 -15.60
C HIS A 64 4.98 -11.43 -15.06
N ALA A 65 5.51 -10.36 -14.51
CA ALA A 65 4.74 -9.33 -13.84
C ALA A 65 5.43 -7.96 -13.86
N ILE A 66 4.64 -6.93 -13.60
CA ILE A 66 5.11 -5.65 -13.09
C ILE A 66 4.74 -5.55 -11.61
N LYS A 67 5.50 -4.79 -10.82
CA LYS A 67 5.17 -4.55 -9.42
C LYS A 67 4.79 -3.09 -9.18
N PHE A 68 3.96 -2.90 -8.16
CA PHE A 68 3.68 -1.60 -7.56
C PHE A 68 3.89 -1.71 -6.07
N GLN A 69 4.10 -0.58 -5.42
CA GLN A 69 4.15 -0.43 -3.98
C GLN A 69 3.18 0.66 -3.58
N SER A 70 2.44 0.46 -2.50
CA SER A 70 1.42 1.41 -2.09
C SER A 70 1.33 1.52 -0.58
N VAL A 71 0.95 2.70 -0.13
CA VAL A 71 0.54 2.96 1.25
C VAL A 71 -0.97 3.08 1.30
N VAL A 72 -1.60 2.31 2.17
CA VAL A 72 -3.05 2.26 2.37
C VAL A 72 -3.38 2.75 3.77
N ALA A 73 -4.34 3.68 3.84
CA ALA A 73 -4.83 4.23 5.08
C ALA A 73 -6.09 3.47 5.58
N PRO A 74 -6.39 3.51 6.89
CA PRO A 74 -7.57 2.86 7.48
C PRO A 74 -8.91 3.30 6.91
N ASN A 75 -9.00 4.47 6.28
CA ASN A 75 -10.20 4.92 5.56
C ASN A 75 -10.38 4.22 4.19
N GLY A 76 -9.54 3.24 3.87
CA GLY A 76 -9.61 2.46 2.63
C GLY A 76 -9.00 3.13 1.41
N LEU A 77 -8.41 4.31 1.57
CA LEU A 77 -7.77 5.03 0.48
C LEU A 77 -6.31 4.61 0.31
N ILE A 78 -5.90 4.53 -0.94
CA ILE A 78 -4.50 4.51 -1.35
C ILE A 78 -3.94 5.92 -1.17
N ALA A 79 -3.11 6.10 -0.14
CA ALA A 79 -2.43 7.35 0.15
C ALA A 79 -1.29 7.63 -0.83
N ASN A 80 -0.66 6.57 -1.32
CA ASN A 80 0.46 6.68 -2.25
C ASN A 80 0.58 5.44 -3.14
N LEU A 81 0.98 5.61 -4.40
CA LEU A 81 1.23 4.52 -5.33
C LEU A 81 2.50 4.74 -6.16
N PHE A 82 3.49 3.87 -5.97
CA PHE A 82 4.73 3.82 -6.73
C PHE A 82 4.77 2.64 -7.70
N GLY A 83 5.24 2.90 -8.93
CA GLY A 83 5.39 1.92 -10.00
C GLY A 83 4.90 2.48 -11.35
N PRO A 84 4.85 1.64 -12.40
CA PRO A 84 5.26 0.23 -12.41
C PRO A 84 6.79 0.06 -12.33
N VAL A 85 7.23 -1.02 -11.69
CA VAL A 85 8.63 -1.48 -11.77
C VAL A 85 8.71 -2.93 -12.25
N GLU A 86 9.92 -3.41 -12.51
CA GLU A 86 10.12 -4.74 -13.08
C GLU A 86 9.80 -5.85 -12.07
N GLY A 87 9.14 -6.92 -12.54
CA GLY A 87 8.66 -8.04 -11.72
C GLY A 87 9.70 -8.71 -10.82
N ARG A 88 10.98 -8.68 -11.21
CA ARG A 88 12.08 -9.27 -10.44
C ARG A 88 12.47 -8.48 -9.19
N ARG A 89 12.03 -7.21 -9.06
CA ARG A 89 12.48 -6.32 -7.99
C ARG A 89 11.92 -6.75 -6.64
N HIS A 90 12.76 -6.64 -5.61
CA HIS A 90 12.35 -6.80 -4.21
C HIS A 90 11.66 -5.53 -3.71
N ASP A 91 10.76 -5.68 -2.74
CA ASP A 91 9.96 -4.59 -2.19
C ASP A 91 10.82 -3.53 -1.47
N SER A 92 11.91 -3.96 -0.81
CA SER A 92 12.92 -3.05 -0.26
C SER A 92 13.65 -2.21 -1.33
N GLY A 93 13.89 -2.79 -2.51
CA GLY A 93 14.46 -2.09 -3.65
C GLY A 93 13.49 -1.04 -4.21
N MET A 94 12.19 -1.34 -4.23
CA MET A 94 11.16 -0.37 -4.61
C MET A 94 11.09 0.78 -3.61
N LEU A 95 11.14 0.48 -2.30
CA LEU A 95 11.13 1.51 -1.25
C LEU A 95 12.26 2.53 -1.43
N ALA A 96 13.48 2.02 -1.70
CA ALA A 96 14.65 2.87 -1.93
C ALA A 96 14.51 3.73 -3.20
N MET A 97 13.99 3.15 -4.28
CA MET A 97 13.73 3.89 -5.53
C MET A 97 12.63 4.94 -5.38
N PHE A 98 11.65 4.65 -4.52
CA PHE A 98 10.49 5.52 -4.33
C PHE A 98 10.85 6.78 -3.53
N GLY A 99 11.88 6.73 -2.67
CA GLY A 99 12.24 7.88 -1.82
C GLY A 99 11.20 8.14 -0.72
N LEU A 100 10.49 7.08 -0.28
CA LEU A 100 9.43 7.18 0.70
C LEU A 100 9.92 7.57 2.10
N LEU A 101 11.08 7.08 2.52
CA LEU A 101 11.57 7.25 3.88
C LEU A 101 11.73 8.74 4.26
N PRO A 102 12.38 9.60 3.44
CA PRO A 102 12.41 11.05 3.69
C PRO A 102 11.03 11.71 3.74
N MET A 103 10.05 11.20 3.00
CA MET A 103 8.68 11.73 3.07
C MET A 103 8.02 11.36 4.40
N LEU A 104 8.19 10.12 4.87
CA LEU A 104 7.62 9.71 6.15
C LEU A 104 8.18 10.53 7.33
N GLU A 105 9.45 10.93 7.29
CA GLU A 105 10.04 11.81 8.31
C GLU A 105 9.31 13.16 8.43
N ASN A 106 8.79 13.69 7.33
CA ASN A 106 8.08 14.98 7.32
C ASN A 106 6.57 14.85 7.58
N TYR A 107 5.95 13.76 7.13
CA TYR A 107 4.48 13.61 7.15
C TYR A 107 3.95 12.64 8.21
N SER A 108 4.77 11.72 8.74
CA SER A 108 4.37 10.75 9.76
C SER A 108 4.67 11.25 11.17
N VAL A 109 4.13 12.42 11.50
CA VAL A 109 4.20 13.03 12.83
C VAL A 109 2.80 13.38 13.31
N SER A 110 2.55 13.17 14.59
CA SER A 110 1.30 13.57 15.25
C SER A 110 1.24 15.09 15.45
N SER A 111 0.06 15.59 15.83
CA SER A 111 -0.13 16.99 16.23
C SER A 111 0.74 17.44 17.41
N THR A 112 1.22 16.51 18.22
CA THR A 112 2.13 16.76 19.36
C THR A 112 3.60 16.55 19.02
N GLY A 113 3.93 16.29 17.74
CA GLY A 113 5.30 16.06 17.26
C GLY A 113 5.83 14.65 17.53
N GLN A 114 5.02 13.74 18.07
CA GLN A 114 5.43 12.34 18.25
C GLN A 114 5.47 11.59 16.91
N PRO A 115 6.46 10.72 16.70
CA PRO A 115 6.59 9.96 15.46
C PRO A 115 5.49 8.92 15.31
N LEU A 116 4.84 8.92 14.15
CA LEU A 116 3.92 7.89 13.71
C LEU A 116 4.63 6.95 12.72
N CYS A 117 4.11 5.74 12.55
CA CYS A 117 4.70 4.76 11.65
C CYS A 117 3.70 4.14 10.68
N LEU A 118 4.23 3.68 9.55
CA LEU A 118 3.61 2.67 8.71
C LEU A 118 4.03 1.28 9.16
N TYR A 119 3.17 0.29 8.94
CA TYR A 119 3.52 -1.11 9.14
C TYR A 119 3.61 -1.86 7.81
N GLY A 120 4.76 -2.49 7.57
CA GLY A 120 5.06 -3.25 6.36
C GLY A 120 5.28 -4.73 6.61
N ASP A 121 5.41 -5.48 5.51
CA ASP A 121 5.84 -6.87 5.55
C ASP A 121 7.32 -7.03 6.03
N PRO A 122 7.81 -8.27 6.27
CA PRO A 122 9.19 -8.49 6.69
C PRO A 122 10.25 -8.06 5.65
N ALA A 123 9.91 -7.80 4.39
CA ALA A 123 10.89 -7.41 3.38
C ALA A 123 11.36 -5.96 3.59
N TYR A 124 10.60 -5.13 4.31
CA TYR A 124 10.94 -3.75 4.60
C TYR A 124 12.00 -3.61 5.72
N PRO A 125 12.84 -2.56 5.66
CA PRO A 125 13.75 -2.21 6.74
C PRO A 125 12.98 -1.58 7.91
N LEU A 126 13.40 -1.89 9.14
CA LEU A 126 12.85 -1.25 10.34
C LEU A 126 13.45 0.16 10.51
N ARG A 127 12.57 1.14 10.70
CA ARG A 127 12.85 2.57 10.95
C ARG A 127 11.78 3.13 11.89
N VAL A 128 12.03 4.31 12.46
CA VAL A 128 11.07 5.01 13.33
C VAL A 128 9.68 5.10 12.67
N HIS A 129 9.63 5.54 11.41
CA HIS A 129 8.38 5.70 10.66
C HIS A 129 7.97 4.47 9.81
N LEU A 130 8.73 3.37 9.86
CA LEU A 130 8.41 2.14 9.12
C LEU A 130 8.74 0.92 9.98
N GLN A 131 7.70 0.37 10.58
CA GLN A 131 7.78 -0.82 11.41
C GLN A 131 7.39 -2.07 10.62
N GLY A 132 7.70 -3.23 11.18
CA GLY A 132 7.41 -4.53 10.58
C GLY A 132 7.48 -5.64 11.63
N PRO A 133 7.22 -6.89 11.24
CA PRO A 133 7.26 -8.01 12.17
C PRO A 133 8.67 -8.29 12.69
N PHE A 134 8.76 -8.86 13.90
CA PHE A 134 10.01 -9.37 14.43
C PHE A 134 10.58 -10.48 13.52
N LYS A 135 11.91 -10.52 13.38
CA LYS A 135 12.62 -11.49 12.53
C LYS A 135 13.50 -12.38 13.40
N GLY A 136 13.53 -13.68 13.12
CA GLY A 136 14.39 -14.63 13.82
C GLY A 136 13.80 -16.05 13.83
N ALA A 137 14.65 -17.05 14.12
CA ALA A 137 14.23 -18.45 14.20
C ALA A 137 13.59 -18.82 15.55
N ALA A 138 13.89 -18.07 16.61
CA ALA A 138 13.33 -18.28 17.94
C ALA A 138 12.63 -16.99 18.39
N LEU A 139 11.33 -16.91 18.11
CA LEU A 139 10.49 -15.80 18.56
C LEU A 139 9.97 -16.11 19.97
N THR A 140 9.92 -15.09 20.82
CA THR A 140 9.27 -15.23 22.14
C THR A 140 7.75 -15.24 21.97
N PRO A 141 6.98 -15.80 22.91
CA PRO A 141 5.51 -15.75 22.87
C PRO A 141 4.96 -14.31 22.73
N GLN A 142 5.65 -13.32 23.30
CA GLN A 142 5.27 -11.91 23.17
C GLN A 142 5.51 -11.37 21.75
N GLN A 143 6.61 -11.78 21.10
CA GLN A 143 6.88 -11.40 19.71
C GLN A 143 5.90 -12.07 18.74
N GLU A 144 5.53 -13.32 18.99
CA GLU A 144 4.48 -14.00 18.22
C GLU A 144 3.13 -13.31 18.37
N ALA A 145 2.74 -12.98 19.62
CA ALA A 145 1.51 -12.23 19.88
C ALA A 145 1.49 -10.88 19.15
N PHE A 146 2.62 -10.16 19.12
CA PHE A 146 2.78 -8.93 18.34
C PHE A 146 2.60 -9.16 16.83
N ILE A 147 3.23 -10.19 16.27
CA ILE A 147 3.12 -10.48 14.83
C ILE A 147 1.68 -10.86 14.46
N VAL A 148 1.04 -11.69 15.27
CA VAL A 148 -0.36 -12.11 15.07
C VAL A 148 -1.28 -10.89 15.11
N SER A 149 -1.12 -10.02 16.10
CA SER A 149 -1.98 -8.85 16.28
C SER A 149 -1.81 -7.84 15.13
N MET A 150 -0.58 -7.57 14.71
CA MET A 150 -0.29 -6.68 13.59
C MET A 150 -0.69 -7.26 12.24
N SER A 151 -0.52 -8.57 12.02
CA SER A 151 -0.92 -9.23 10.77
C SER A 151 -2.43 -9.17 10.55
N LYS A 152 -3.21 -9.28 11.64
CA LYS A 152 -4.68 -9.18 11.61
C LYS A 152 -5.17 -7.84 11.06
N VAL A 153 -4.52 -6.73 11.39
CA VAL A 153 -4.91 -5.40 10.87
C VAL A 153 -4.27 -5.11 9.51
N ARG A 154 -3.07 -5.62 9.26
CA ARG A 154 -2.32 -5.42 8.00
C ARG A 154 -3.03 -6.02 6.80
N VAL A 155 -3.76 -7.13 6.95
CA VAL A 155 -4.52 -7.78 5.85
C VAL A 155 -5.43 -6.81 5.08
N SER A 156 -5.83 -5.70 5.69
CA SER A 156 -6.60 -4.63 5.04
C SER A 156 -5.94 -4.01 3.80
N VAL A 157 -4.60 -4.00 3.73
CA VAL A 157 -3.87 -3.56 2.52
C VAL A 157 -4.16 -4.49 1.34
N GLU A 158 -4.29 -5.79 1.61
CA GLU A 158 -4.53 -6.81 0.59
C GLU A 158 -5.97 -6.70 0.06
N TRP A 159 -6.94 -6.33 0.92
CA TRP A 159 -8.32 -6.03 0.48
C TRP A 159 -8.34 -4.88 -0.53
N VAL A 160 -7.64 -3.78 -0.24
CA VAL A 160 -7.56 -2.63 -1.16
C VAL A 160 -6.91 -2.99 -2.50
N PHE A 161 -5.93 -3.90 -2.49
CA PHE A 161 -5.34 -4.42 -3.73
C PHE A 161 -6.23 -5.42 -4.47
N GLY A 162 -7.11 -6.13 -3.76
CA GLY A 162 -8.13 -7.02 -4.32
C GLY A 162 -9.26 -6.26 -5.01
N ASP A 163 -9.68 -5.13 -4.42
CA ASP A 163 -10.75 -4.27 -4.96
C ASP A 163 -10.44 -3.79 -6.39
N ILE A 164 -9.17 -3.49 -6.70
CA ILE A 164 -8.78 -2.94 -8.02
C ILE A 164 -9.12 -3.89 -9.18
N PRO A 165 -8.58 -5.14 -9.24
CA PRO A 165 -8.95 -6.07 -10.29
C PRO A 165 -10.42 -6.50 -10.20
N GLU A 166 -11.05 -6.49 -9.03
CA GLU A 166 -12.48 -6.78 -8.89
C GLU A 166 -13.35 -5.74 -9.60
N TYR A 167 -13.06 -4.44 -9.40
CA TYR A 167 -13.77 -3.35 -10.09
C TYR A 167 -13.34 -3.21 -11.57
N PHE A 168 -12.11 -3.57 -11.89
CA PHE A 168 -11.49 -3.36 -13.21
C PHE A 168 -10.92 -4.68 -13.75
N SER A 169 -11.81 -5.64 -14.02
CA SER A 169 -11.46 -7.03 -14.40
C SER A 169 -10.58 -7.17 -15.64
N PHE A 170 -10.54 -6.17 -16.52
CA PHE A 170 -9.61 -6.14 -17.65
C PHE A 170 -8.12 -6.14 -17.21
N LEU A 171 -7.83 -5.71 -15.97
CA LEU A 171 -6.50 -5.79 -15.37
C LEU A 171 -6.10 -7.22 -14.96
N ASP A 172 -7.02 -8.18 -14.97
CA ASP A 172 -6.73 -9.60 -14.74
C ASP A 172 -6.61 -10.40 -16.04
N PHE A 173 -6.98 -9.81 -17.19
CA PHE A 173 -6.89 -10.48 -18.48
C PHE A 173 -5.46 -10.47 -19.04
N LYS A 174 -4.60 -11.30 -18.42
CA LYS A 174 -3.15 -11.41 -18.68
C LYS A 174 -2.78 -11.47 -20.16
N LYS A 175 -3.60 -12.12 -21.02
CA LYS A 175 -3.30 -12.29 -22.45
C LYS A 175 -3.20 -10.95 -23.20
N ASP A 176 -3.94 -9.94 -22.75
CA ASP A 176 -3.95 -8.60 -23.36
C ASP A 176 -2.98 -7.63 -22.69
N LEU A 177 -2.49 -7.96 -21.50
CA LEU A 177 -1.49 -7.18 -20.77
C LEU A 177 -0.09 -7.44 -21.31
N LYS A 178 0.19 -6.93 -22.51
CA LYS A 178 1.47 -7.07 -23.20
C LYS A 178 2.36 -5.85 -22.93
N VAL A 179 3.43 -6.04 -22.15
CA VAL A 179 4.42 -4.98 -21.89
C VAL A 179 5.05 -4.52 -23.22
N GLY A 180 5.09 -3.20 -23.44
CA GLY A 180 5.59 -2.58 -24.68
C GLY A 180 4.52 -2.42 -25.77
N LEU A 181 3.36 -3.07 -25.64
CA LEU A 181 2.23 -2.95 -26.57
C LEU A 181 0.97 -2.37 -25.91
N SER A 182 0.94 -2.30 -24.58
CA SER A 182 -0.17 -1.76 -23.80
C SER A 182 0.35 -0.92 -22.63
N THR A 183 -0.43 0.08 -22.21
CA THR A 183 -0.07 1.03 -21.17
C THR A 183 -0.46 0.55 -19.77
N ILE A 184 -0.22 -0.74 -19.47
CA ILE A 184 -0.64 -1.45 -18.24
C ILE A 184 -0.31 -0.65 -16.98
N GLY A 185 0.90 -0.07 -16.92
CA GLY A 185 1.34 0.79 -15.83
C GLY A 185 0.40 1.96 -15.55
N LYS A 186 0.06 2.70 -16.60
CA LYS A 186 -0.85 3.86 -16.51
C LYS A 186 -2.27 3.41 -16.20
N MET A 187 -2.73 2.32 -16.81
CA MET A 187 -4.06 1.75 -16.55
C MET A 187 -4.21 1.42 -15.06
N TYR A 188 -3.23 0.75 -14.46
CA TYR A 188 -3.29 0.40 -13.03
C TYR A 188 -3.34 1.63 -12.13
N VAL A 189 -2.53 2.66 -12.40
CA VAL A 189 -2.56 3.91 -11.64
C VAL A 189 -3.92 4.61 -11.74
N ILE A 190 -4.50 4.68 -12.94
CA ILE A 190 -5.84 5.24 -13.14
C ILE A 190 -6.89 4.43 -12.40
N CYS A 191 -6.82 3.10 -12.46
CA CYS A 191 -7.75 2.23 -11.74
C CYS A 191 -7.63 2.38 -10.22
N ALA A 192 -6.42 2.55 -9.68
CA ALA A 192 -6.21 2.85 -8.26
C ALA A 192 -6.84 4.20 -7.86
N LEU A 193 -6.72 5.23 -8.70
CA LEU A 193 -7.36 6.53 -8.48
C LEU A 193 -8.90 6.41 -8.51
N LEU A 194 -9.44 5.70 -9.50
CA LEU A 194 -10.88 5.44 -9.60
C LEU A 194 -11.39 4.56 -8.44
N LYS A 195 -10.58 3.63 -7.94
CA LYS A 195 -10.89 2.85 -6.73
C LYS A 195 -11.01 3.76 -5.50
N ASN A 196 -10.10 4.73 -5.34
CA ASN A 196 -10.22 5.73 -4.27
C ASN A 196 -11.51 6.54 -4.42
N ALA A 197 -11.82 7.02 -5.63
CA ALA A 197 -13.07 7.72 -5.91
C ALA A 197 -14.30 6.87 -5.58
N HIS A 198 -14.30 5.59 -5.96
CA HIS A 198 -15.35 4.63 -5.60
C HIS A 198 -15.48 4.49 -4.08
N SER A 199 -14.35 4.37 -3.37
CA SER A 199 -14.33 4.27 -1.91
C SER A 199 -14.93 5.53 -1.26
N CYS A 200 -14.66 6.74 -1.79
CA CYS A 200 -15.26 7.98 -1.30
C CYS A 200 -16.78 8.06 -1.47
N VAL A 201 -17.37 7.31 -2.42
CA VAL A 201 -18.82 7.34 -2.70
C VAL A 201 -19.55 6.21 -1.97
N TYR A 202 -18.96 5.02 -1.92
CA TYR A 202 -19.62 3.80 -1.46
C TYR A 202 -19.00 3.18 -0.20
N GLY A 203 -17.90 3.75 0.29
CA GLY A 203 -17.08 3.12 1.31
C GLY A 203 -16.26 1.94 0.75
N SER A 204 -15.66 1.18 1.67
CA SER A 204 -14.87 -0.02 1.36
C SER A 204 -14.90 -1.00 2.53
N THR A 205 -14.47 -2.23 2.28
CA THR A 205 -14.25 -3.22 3.35
C THR A 205 -13.29 -2.68 4.40
N THR A 206 -12.22 -2.01 3.98
CA THR A 206 -11.22 -1.41 4.88
C THR A 206 -11.80 -0.28 5.74
N SER A 207 -12.52 0.68 5.13
CA SER A 207 -13.15 1.78 5.88
C SER A 207 -14.16 1.27 6.90
N THR A 208 -14.97 0.27 6.51
CA THR A 208 -15.94 -0.39 7.40
C THR A 208 -15.23 -1.13 8.54
N PHE A 209 -14.17 -1.88 8.22
CA PHE A 209 -13.40 -2.63 9.20
C PHE A 209 -12.80 -1.71 10.27
N PHE A 210 -12.23 -0.57 9.89
CA PHE A 210 -11.64 0.39 10.82
C PHE A 210 -12.65 1.41 11.38
N GLY A 211 -13.86 1.49 10.82
CA GLY A 211 -14.86 2.49 11.22
C GLY A 211 -14.40 3.92 10.95
N ILE A 212 -13.66 4.12 9.86
CA ILE A 212 -13.20 5.44 9.42
C ILE A 212 -13.72 5.68 8.01
N GLU A 213 -14.63 6.63 7.88
CA GLU A 213 -15.18 7.01 6.58
C GLU A 213 -14.13 7.76 5.74
N PRO A 214 -14.05 7.48 4.43
CA PRO A 214 -13.27 8.29 3.52
C PRO A 214 -13.86 9.70 3.39
N PRO A 215 -13.05 10.69 2.95
CA PRO A 215 -13.56 12.01 2.62
C PRO A 215 -14.61 11.94 1.50
N SER A 216 -15.42 12.99 1.38
CA SER A 216 -16.31 13.12 0.23
C SER A 216 -15.52 13.11 -1.09
N LEU A 217 -16.15 12.64 -2.17
CA LEU A 217 -15.53 12.66 -3.51
C LEU A 217 -15.03 14.05 -3.89
N LYS A 218 -15.79 15.10 -3.55
CA LYS A 218 -15.40 16.49 -3.80
C LYS A 218 -14.11 16.82 -3.06
N SER A 219 -14.04 16.53 -1.76
CA SER A 219 -12.87 16.79 -0.90
C SER A 219 -11.62 16.01 -1.31
N TYR A 220 -11.79 14.85 -1.95
CA TYR A 220 -10.67 14.01 -2.41
C TYR A 220 -9.95 14.60 -3.63
N PHE A 221 -10.66 15.30 -4.53
CA PHE A 221 -10.10 15.85 -5.78
C PHE A 221 -9.80 17.36 -5.73
N VAL A 222 -9.72 17.96 -4.54
CA VAL A 222 -9.36 19.39 -4.35
C VAL A 222 -7.86 19.58 -4.34
#